data_AF-A0A841VSD8-F1
#
_entry.id   AF-A0A841VSD8-F1
#
_cell.length_a   1.000
_cell.length_b   1.000
_cell.length_c   1.000
_cell.angle_alpha   90.00
_cell.angle_beta   90.00
_cell.angle_gamma   90.00
#
_symmetry.space_group_name_H-M   'P 1'
#
loop_
_entity.id
_entity.type
_entity.pdbx_description
1 polymer ?
#
loop_
_entity_poly.entity_id
_entity_poly.type
_entity_poly.pdbx_seq_one_letter_code
_entity_poly.pdbx_strand_id
1 'polypeptide(L)'
;MTYSPTIFTSDQLPAMDRVRAQFLDRLRECELELNSSKIQNIFEAEIDIAKKRKFIDDRTDLSVLRLKLESVVLEKVAARLKCFEDDLNEGINDLRESIKSVNKTVDILTTIKNVTGIIARILVIL
;
A
#
# COMPACT_ATOMS: atom_id res chain seq x y z
N MET A 1 -30.97 -7.53 3.97
CA MET A 1 -29.71 -8.15 3.49
C MET A 1 -29.06 -8.83 4.68
N THR A 2 -29.17 -10.15 4.78
CA THR A 2 -28.58 -10.95 5.85
C THR A 2 -27.11 -11.18 5.54
N TYR A 3 -26.21 -10.57 6.33
CA TYR A 3 -24.79 -10.91 6.29
C TYR A 3 -24.63 -12.32 6.89
N SER A 4 -24.41 -13.31 6.02
CA SER A 4 -23.87 -14.59 6.45
C SER A 4 -22.38 -14.39 6.77
N PRO A 5 -21.90 -14.70 7.97
CA PRO A 5 -20.49 -14.67 8.26
C PRO A 5 -19.85 -15.83 7.49
N THR A 6 -19.00 -15.51 6.52
CA THR A 6 -18.19 -16.51 5.84
C THR A 6 -17.23 -17.08 6.89
N ILE A 7 -17.56 -18.26 7.43
CA ILE A 7 -16.67 -18.99 8.33
C ILE A 7 -15.56 -19.58 7.46
N PHE A 8 -14.36 -19.01 7.56
CA PHE A 8 -13.18 -19.56 6.89
C PHE A 8 -12.73 -20.83 7.65
N THR A 9 -12.51 -21.92 6.93
CA THR A 9 -12.04 -23.19 7.50
C THR A 9 -10.55 -23.08 7.88
N SER A 10 -10.10 -23.87 8.87
CA SER A 10 -8.72 -23.83 9.39
C SER A 10 -7.64 -24.02 8.32
N ASP A 11 -7.98 -24.67 7.20
CA ASP A 11 -7.08 -24.89 6.07
C ASP A 11 -6.87 -23.64 5.17
N GLN A 12 -7.72 -22.61 5.29
CA GLN A 12 -7.58 -21.37 4.51
C GLN A 12 -6.75 -20.30 5.22
N LEU A 13 -6.63 -20.39 6.55
CA LEU A 13 -5.84 -19.47 7.38
C LEU A 13 -4.36 -19.38 6.95
N PRO A 14 -3.66 -20.48 6.62
CA PRO A 14 -2.26 -20.43 6.19
C PRO A 14 -2.08 -19.80 4.80
N ALA A 15 -3.06 -19.96 3.90
CA ALA A 15 -3.02 -19.34 2.57
C ALA A 15 -3.26 -17.83 2.66
N MET A 16 -4.18 -17.43 3.53
CA MET A 16 -4.53 -16.05 3.82
C MET A 16 -3.40 -15.26 4.49
N ASP A 17 -2.68 -15.89 5.42
CA ASP A 17 -1.49 -15.30 6.04
C ASP A 17 -0.34 -15.13 5.03
N ARG A 18 -0.16 -16.07 4.10
CA ARG A 18 0.82 -15.94 3.01
C ARG A 18 0.50 -14.77 2.08
N VAL A 19 -0.75 -14.58 1.69
CA VAL A 19 -1.17 -13.46 0.83
C VAL A 19 -0.89 -12.12 1.53
N ARG A 20 -1.28 -12.01 2.81
CA ARG A 20 -0.96 -10.82 3.61
C ARG A 20 0.55 -10.58 3.71
N ALA A 21 1.33 -11.61 4.00
CA ALA A 21 2.78 -11.49 4.10
C ALA A 21 3.41 -11.02 2.78
N GLN A 22 3.00 -11.58 1.64
CA GLN A 22 3.48 -11.14 0.32
C GLN A 22 3.13 -9.67 0.03
N PHE A 23 1.92 -9.23 0.38
CA PHE A 23 1.54 -7.82 0.21
C PHE A 23 2.34 -6.88 1.12
N LEU A 24 2.56 -7.27 2.38
CA LEU A 24 3.38 -6.49 3.31
C LEU A 24 4.83 -6.39 2.85
N ASP A 25 5.40 -7.47 2.30
CA ASP A 25 6.75 -7.48 1.76
C ASP A 25 6.87 -6.53 0.56
N ARG A 26 5.93 -6.57 -0.37
CA ARG A 26 5.93 -5.68 -1.54
C ARG A 26 5.73 -4.20 -1.17
N LEU A 27 4.88 -3.92 -0.19
CA LEU A 27 4.74 -2.57 0.36
C LEU A 27 6.03 -2.09 1.01
N ARG A 28 6.73 -2.96 1.74
CA ARG A 28 8.01 -2.66 2.38
C ARG A 28 9.10 -2.38 1.36
N GLU A 29 9.15 -3.13 0.27
CA GLU A 29 10.06 -2.85 -0.86
C GLU A 29 9.79 -1.46 -1.46
N CYS A 30 8.51 -1.11 -1.70
CA CYS A 30 8.15 0.21 -2.21
C CYS A 30 8.56 1.33 -1.23
N GLU A 31 8.35 1.14 0.08
CA GLU A 31 8.80 2.12 1.08
C GLU A 31 10.31 2.31 1.10
N LEU A 32 11.07 1.23 0.97
CA LEU A 32 12.54 1.31 0.91
C LEU A 32 12.99 2.07 -0.34
N GLU A 33 12.34 1.86 -1.48
CA GLU A 33 12.61 2.60 -2.71
C GLU A 33 12.22 4.08 -2.58
N LEU A 34 11.07 4.40 -1.99
CA LEU A 34 10.64 5.79 -1.73
C LEU A 34 11.56 6.52 -0.75
N ASN A 35 12.16 5.79 0.20
CA ASN A 35 13.17 6.32 1.13
C ASN A 35 14.60 6.28 0.58
N SER A 36 14.81 5.75 -0.63
CA SER A 36 16.14 5.73 -1.25
C SER A 36 16.62 7.14 -1.54
N SER A 37 17.93 7.34 -1.43
CA SER A 37 18.59 8.60 -1.77
C SER A 37 18.30 9.05 -3.20
N LYS A 38 18.04 8.13 -4.13
CA LYS A 38 17.61 8.45 -5.50
C LYS A 38 16.29 9.22 -5.52
N ILE A 39 15.25 8.71 -4.84
CA ILE A 39 13.93 9.36 -4.81
C ILE A 39 13.97 10.62 -3.94
N GLN A 40 14.68 10.59 -2.82
CA GLN A 40 14.88 11.78 -1.98
C GLN A 40 15.52 12.92 -2.76
N ASN A 41 16.59 12.67 -3.51
CA ASN A 41 17.30 13.71 -4.28
C ASN A 41 16.40 14.36 -5.35
N ILE A 42 15.48 13.61 -5.95
CA ILE A 42 14.54 14.15 -6.95
C ILE A 42 13.54 15.09 -6.29
N PHE A 43 12.96 14.65 -5.16
CA PHE A 43 12.06 15.50 -4.41
C PHE A 43 12.79 16.65 -3.73
N GLU A 44 14.07 16.54 -3.38
CA GLU A 44 14.90 17.65 -2.91
C GLU A 44 15.19 18.68 -4.02
N ALA A 45 15.36 18.23 -5.26
CA ALA A 45 15.54 19.08 -6.43
C ALA A 45 14.23 19.71 -6.95
N GLU A 46 13.07 19.21 -6.53
CA GLU A 46 11.77 19.75 -6.92
C GLU A 46 11.60 21.20 -6.44
N ILE A 47 11.24 22.10 -7.35
CA ILE A 47 11.10 23.54 -7.05
C ILE A 47 9.79 23.79 -6.32
N ASP A 48 8.78 22.98 -6.60
CA ASP A 48 7.46 23.06 -6.00
C ASP A 48 7.45 22.52 -4.54
N ILE A 49 7.43 23.46 -3.60
CA ILE A 49 7.38 23.18 -2.15
C ILE A 49 6.11 22.41 -1.77
N ALA A 50 4.99 22.62 -2.47
CA ALA A 50 3.75 21.90 -2.18
C ALA A 50 3.88 20.43 -2.57
N LYS A 51 4.53 20.11 -3.69
CA LYS A 51 4.82 18.72 -4.09
C LYS A 51 5.78 18.03 -3.12
N LYS A 52 6.82 18.74 -2.67
CA LYS A 52 7.74 18.25 -1.63
C LYS A 52 7.00 17.86 -0.36
N ARG A 53 6.16 18.76 0.15
CA ARG A 53 5.40 18.51 1.37
C ARG A 53 4.42 17.36 1.19
N LYS A 54 3.69 17.36 0.08
CA LYS A 54 2.74 16.29 -0.25
C LYS A 54 3.43 14.92 -0.36
N PHE A 55 4.65 14.86 -0.89
CA PHE A 55 5.42 13.61 -0.93
C PHE A 55 5.75 13.08 0.47
N ILE A 56 6.15 13.97 1.39
CA ILE A 56 6.44 13.59 2.78
C ILE A 56 5.16 13.10 3.46
N ASP A 57 4.05 13.80 3.27
CA ASP A 57 2.74 13.46 3.84
C ASP A 57 2.24 12.11 3.29
N ASP A 58 2.17 11.96 1.95
CA ASP A 58 1.70 10.74 1.28
C ASP A 58 2.58 9.51 1.64
N ARG A 59 3.90 9.69 1.77
CA ARG A 59 4.83 8.64 2.23
C ARG A 59 4.57 8.26 3.70
N THR A 60 4.33 9.24 4.55
CA THR A 60 4.08 9.01 5.98
C THR A 60 2.76 8.24 6.16
N ASP A 61 1.74 8.62 5.40
CA ASP A 61 0.44 7.94 5.39
C ASP A 61 0.56 6.48 4.95
N LEU A 62 1.34 6.22 3.90
CA LEU A 62 1.63 4.84 3.45
C LEU A 62 2.24 4.00 4.59
N SER A 63 3.23 4.54 5.30
CA SER A 63 3.87 3.86 6.43
C SER A 63 2.95 3.60 7.61
N VAL A 64 2.13 4.57 7.96
CA VAL A 64 1.15 4.40 9.04
C VAL A 64 0.12 3.31 8.67
N LEU A 65 -0.39 3.32 7.43
CA LEU A 65 -1.36 2.32 6.99
C LEU A 65 -0.75 0.93 6.85
N ARG A 66 0.51 0.81 6.40
CA ARG A 66 1.23 -0.47 6.37
C ARG A 66 1.36 -1.07 7.77
N LEU A 67 1.79 -0.28 8.76
CA LEU A 67 1.91 -0.74 10.15
C LEU A 67 0.55 -1.13 10.75
N LYS A 68 -0.51 -0.42 10.39
CA LYS A 68 -1.88 -0.82 10.75
C LYS A 68 -2.27 -2.14 10.10
N LEU A 69 -1.98 -2.34 8.81
CA LEU A 69 -2.26 -3.60 8.13
C LEU A 69 -1.48 -4.78 8.73
N GLU A 70 -0.24 -4.53 9.18
CA GLU A 70 0.61 -5.50 9.87
C GLU A 70 0.07 -5.88 11.26
N SER A 71 -0.51 -4.91 11.99
CA SER A 71 -0.97 -5.11 13.37
C SER A 71 -2.39 -5.66 13.52
N VAL A 72 -3.22 -5.66 12.47
CA VAL A 72 -4.60 -6.15 12.57
C VAL A 72 -4.69 -7.69 12.52
N VAL A 73 -5.66 -8.23 13.28
CA VAL A 73 -6.05 -9.65 13.34
C VAL A 73 -6.36 -10.22 11.94
N LEU A 74 -5.67 -11.33 11.64
CA LEU A 74 -5.58 -12.01 10.35
C LEU A 74 -6.91 -12.33 9.65
N GLU A 75 -7.92 -12.78 10.38
CA GLU A 75 -9.11 -13.40 9.78
C GLU A 75 -9.97 -12.42 8.96
N LYS A 76 -10.25 -11.24 9.50
CA LYS A 76 -11.06 -10.23 8.80
C LYS A 76 -10.26 -9.54 7.69
N VAL A 77 -8.98 -9.28 7.94
CA VAL A 77 -8.10 -8.60 6.98
C VAL A 77 -7.87 -9.46 5.76
N ALA A 78 -7.59 -10.76 5.94
CA ALA A 78 -7.25 -11.59 4.81
C ALA A 78 -8.46 -11.90 3.90
N ALA A 79 -9.67 -11.96 4.46
CA ALA A 79 -10.89 -12.06 3.66
C ALA A 79 -11.07 -10.85 2.74
N ARG A 80 -10.70 -9.66 3.25
CA ARG A 80 -10.79 -8.40 2.51
C ARG A 80 -9.62 -8.20 1.55
N LEU A 81 -8.41 -8.57 1.95
CA LEU A 81 -7.24 -8.59 1.07
C LEU A 81 -7.52 -9.41 -0.18
N LYS A 82 -8.16 -10.57 -0.05
CA LYS A 82 -8.56 -11.38 -1.20
C LYS A 82 -9.59 -10.69 -2.10
N CYS A 83 -10.51 -9.90 -1.54
CA CYS A 83 -11.47 -9.11 -2.33
C CYS A 83 -10.82 -7.94 -3.08
N PHE A 84 -9.71 -7.41 -2.58
CA PHE A 84 -8.99 -6.26 -3.16
C PHE A 84 -7.61 -6.67 -3.71
N GLU A 85 -7.38 -7.96 -3.92
CA GLU A 85 -6.08 -8.52 -4.29
C GLU A 85 -5.62 -7.98 -5.64
N ASP A 86 -6.52 -7.95 -6.62
CA ASP A 86 -6.25 -7.42 -7.96
C ASP A 86 -5.95 -5.91 -7.91
N ASP A 87 -6.78 -5.13 -7.23
CA ASP A 87 -6.59 -3.68 -7.06
C ASP A 87 -5.27 -3.34 -6.36
N LEU A 88 -4.90 -4.10 -5.31
CA LEU A 88 -3.64 -3.93 -4.60
C LEU A 88 -2.45 -4.29 -5.49
N ASN A 89 -2.55 -5.40 -6.22
CA ASN A 89 -1.49 -5.84 -7.13
C ASN A 89 -1.25 -4.83 -8.25
N GLU A 90 -2.33 -4.29 -8.83
CA GLU A 90 -2.28 -3.24 -9.84
C GLU A 90 -1.66 -1.96 -9.27
N GLY A 91 -2.16 -1.45 -8.14
CA GLY A 91 -1.64 -0.23 -7.51
C GLY A 91 -0.16 -0.34 -7.11
N ILE A 92 0.28 -1.50 -6.60
CA ILE A 92 1.70 -1.75 -6.28
C ILE A 92 2.55 -1.79 -7.55
N ASN A 93 2.06 -2.43 -8.62
CA ASN A 93 2.78 -2.47 -9.89
C ASN A 93 2.91 -1.07 -10.50
N ASP A 94 1.83 -0.30 -10.51
CA ASP A 94 1.84 1.07 -11.00
C ASP A 94 2.79 1.95 -10.18
N LEU A 95 2.81 1.78 -8.86
CA LEU A 95 3.75 2.49 -7.99
C LEU A 95 5.19 2.14 -8.34
N ARG A 96 5.48 0.85 -8.55
CA ARG A 96 6.82 0.38 -8.93
C ARG A 96 7.23 0.90 -10.30
N GLU A 97 6.33 0.94 -11.27
CA GLU A 97 6.60 1.53 -12.58
C GLU A 97 6.81 3.04 -12.50
N SER A 98 6.02 3.74 -11.67
CA SER A 98 6.17 5.17 -11.43
C SER A 98 7.51 5.50 -10.76
N ILE A 99 7.96 4.68 -9.80
CA ILE A 99 9.29 4.81 -9.17
C ILE A 99 10.41 4.54 -10.18
N LYS A 100 10.24 3.55 -11.07
CA LYS A 100 11.19 3.29 -12.17
C LYS A 100 11.20 4.40 -13.23
N SER A 101 10.07 5.08 -13.41
CA SER A 101 9.89 6.27 -14.25
C SER A 101 10.23 7.55 -13.47
N VAL A 102 11.48 7.58 -12.99
CA VAL A 102 12.12 8.53 -12.04
C VAL A 102 11.87 10.02 -12.32
N ASN A 103 11.40 10.40 -13.51
CA ASN A 103 11.26 11.80 -13.94
C ASN A 103 9.88 12.42 -13.70
N LYS A 104 8.92 11.69 -13.12
CA LYS A 104 7.54 12.18 -12.96
C LYS A 104 7.07 12.16 -11.51
N THR A 105 7.47 13.18 -10.76
CA THR A 105 7.09 13.39 -9.35
C THR A 105 5.57 13.35 -9.13
N VAL A 106 4.79 13.86 -10.09
CA VAL A 106 3.31 13.83 -10.04
C VAL A 106 2.75 12.42 -10.17
N ASP A 107 3.35 11.58 -11.00
CA ASP A 107 2.90 10.20 -11.20
C ASP A 107 3.12 9.42 -9.90
N ILE A 108 4.31 9.51 -9.31
CA ILE A 108 4.64 8.90 -8.01
C ILE A 108 3.64 9.32 -6.92
N LEU A 109 3.34 10.61 -6.80
CA LEU A 109 2.36 11.11 -5.82
C LEU A 109 0.97 10.51 -6.04
N THR A 110 0.56 10.37 -7.30
CA THR A 110 -0.76 9.84 -7.65
C THR A 110 -0.85 8.36 -7.31
N THR A 111 0.19 7.58 -7.60
CA THR A 111 0.22 6.15 -7.26
C THR A 111 0.32 5.89 -5.77
N ILE A 112 1.13 6.65 -5.03
CA ILE A 112 1.16 6.53 -3.56
C ILE A 112 -0.25 6.78 -2.99
N LYS A 113 -0.92 7.85 -3.44
CA LYS A 113 -2.27 8.17 -2.98
C LYS A 113 -3.27 7.06 -3.29
N ASN A 114 -3.19 6.45 -4.48
CA ASN A 114 -4.05 5.34 -4.87
C ASN A 114 -3.84 4.12 -3.97
N VAL A 115 -2.58 3.71 -3.76
CA VAL A 115 -2.23 2.57 -2.90
C VAL A 115 -2.68 2.82 -1.46
N THR A 116 -2.37 3.99 -0.90
CA THR A 116 -2.84 4.44 0.41
C THR A 116 -4.37 4.38 0.51
N GLY A 117 -5.09 4.82 -0.52
CA GLY A 117 -6.55 4.74 -0.57
C GLY A 117 -7.11 3.32 -0.54
N ILE A 118 -6.47 2.39 -1.24
CA ILE A 118 -6.86 0.97 -1.25
C ILE A 118 -6.63 0.36 0.14
N ILE A 119 -5.45 0.58 0.75
CA ILE A 119 -5.15 0.09 2.10
C ILE A 119 -6.12 0.69 3.13
N ALA A 120 -6.43 1.99 3.02
CA ALA A 120 -7.40 2.63 3.90
C ALA A 120 -8.79 1.99 3.80
N ARG A 121 -9.26 1.64 2.59
CA ARG A 121 -10.56 0.94 2.41
C ARG A 121 -10.58 -0.45 3.05
N ILE A 122 -9.45 -1.17 2.99
CA ILE A 122 -9.30 -2.46 3.68
C ILE A 122 -9.37 -2.26 5.19
N LEU A 123 -8.78 -1.17 5.70
CA LEU A 123 -8.70 -0.89 7.13
C LEU A 123 -9.99 -0.31 7.74
N VAL A 124 -10.76 0.50 7.00
CA VAL A 124 -11.98 1.17 7.50
C VAL A 124 -13.15 0.18 7.72
N ILE A 125 -13.10 -1.00 7.12
CA ILE A 125 -14.18 -2.00 7.17
C ILE A 125 -13.93 -3.06 8.28
N LEU A 126 -12.90 -2.89 9.11
CA LEU A 126 -12.53 -3.80 10.22
C LEU A 126 -13.32 -3.57 11.50
#